data_AF-A0A3M1QPZ5-F1
#
_entry.id   AF-A0A3M1QPZ5-F1
#
_cell.length_a   1.000
_cell.length_b   1.000
_cell.length_c   1.000
_cell.angle_alpha   90.00
_cell.angle_beta   90.00
_cell.angle_gamma   90.00
#
_symmetry.space_group_name_H-M   'P 1'
#
loop_
_entity.id
_entity.type
_entity.pdbx_description
1 polymer ?
#
loop_
_entity_poly.entity_id
_entity_poly.type
_entity_poly.pdbx_seq_one_letter_code
_entity_poly.pdbx_strand_id
1 'polypeptide(L)' 'MQPDVRTAVERAVNSVNSHSGETCVRVRFADDPQEIDFIARSAKFQDGHFEFQAGIETLAGDIDEVREITTELIRH' A
#
# COMPACT_ATOMS: atom_id res chain seq x y z
N MET A 1 16.86 9.03 -8.79
CA MET A 1 16.98 8.09 -7.65
C MET A 1 15.60 7.50 -7.47
N GLN A 2 15.43 6.18 -7.61
CA GLN A 2 14.15 5.56 -7.24
C GLN A 2 13.90 5.83 -5.76
N PRO A 3 12.68 6.21 -5.34
CA PRO A 3 12.37 6.31 -3.92
C PRO A 3 12.62 4.96 -3.27
N ASP A 4 13.17 4.99 -2.06
CA ASP A 4 13.31 3.80 -1.22
C ASP A 4 11.92 3.17 -1.02
N VAL A 5 11.80 1.85 -1.19
CA VAL A 5 10.52 1.12 -1.08
C VAL A 5 9.86 1.43 0.27
N ARG A 6 10.64 1.63 1.33
CA ARG A 6 10.14 2.05 2.65
C ARG A 6 9.40 3.35 2.59
N THR A 7 10.02 4.36 2.00
CA THR A 7 9.40 5.67 1.84
C THR A 7 8.14 5.59 0.98
N ALA A 8 8.10 4.70 -0.01
CA ALA A 8 6.91 4.47 -0.82
C ALA A 8 5.76 3.82 -0.01
N VAL A 9 6.06 2.81 0.81
CA VAL A 9 5.10 2.16 1.73
C VAL A 9 4.59 3.16 2.79
N GLU A 10 5.48 3.91 3.43
CA GLU A 10 5.10 4.93 4.42
C GLU A 10 4.21 6.01 3.81
N ARG A 11 4.50 6.44 2.57
CA ARG A 11 3.64 7.36 1.83
C ARG A 11 2.28 6.74 1.54
N ALA A 12 2.25 5.48 1.12
CA ALA A 12 1.00 4.78 0.84
C ALA A 12 0.11 4.71 2.09
N VAL A 13 0.68 4.34 3.23
CA VAL A 13 0.00 4.27 4.53
C VAL A 13 -0.53 5.64 4.94
N ASN A 14 0.27 6.69 4.79
CA ASN A 14 -0.15 8.05 5.09
C ASN A 14 -1.28 8.52 4.16
N SER A 15 -1.20 8.22 2.86
CA SER A 15 -2.26 8.55 1.89
C SER A 15 -3.58 7.88 2.27
N VAL A 16 -3.55 6.56 2.52
CA VAL A 16 -4.76 5.81 2.91
C VAL A 16 -5.37 6.36 4.18
N ASN A 17 -4.57 6.61 5.22
CA ASN A 17 -5.08 7.14 6.49
C ASN A 17 -5.58 8.59 6.38
N SER A 18 -4.99 9.40 5.49
CA SER A 18 -5.43 10.79 5.26
C SER A 18 -6.72 10.89 4.47
N HIS A 19 -7.04 9.88 3.66
CA HIS A 19 -8.16 9.90 2.71
C HIS A 19 -9.19 8.77 2.92
N SER A 20 -9.08 8.00 4.01
CA SER A 20 -10.10 7.12 4.62
C SER A 20 -11.10 6.44 3.64
N GLY A 21 -10.59 5.72 2.64
CA GLY A 21 -11.41 4.94 1.69
C GLY A 21 -11.46 5.45 0.26
N GLU A 22 -10.77 6.56 -0.03
CA GLU A 22 -10.66 7.14 -1.38
C GLU A 22 -9.27 6.88 -2.00
N THR A 23 -8.51 5.92 -1.49
CA THR A 23 -7.16 5.62 -2.00
C THR A 23 -7.08 4.20 -2.55
N CYS A 24 -6.73 4.08 -3.83
CA CYS A 24 -6.31 2.83 -4.44
C CYS A 24 -4.80 2.65 -4.21
N VAL A 25 -4.42 1.51 -3.63
CA VAL A 25 -3.04 1.08 -3.44
C VAL A 25 -2.73 0.03 -4.49
N ARG A 26 -1.69 0.25 -5.28
CA ARG A 26 -1.18 -0.74 -6.24
C ARG A 26 0.13 -1.29 -5.72
N VAL A 27 0.19 -2.60 -5.48
CA VAL A 27 1.39 -3.28 -4.95
C VAL A 27 1.85 -4.35 -5.93
N ARG A 28 3.16 -4.41 -6.18
CA ARG A 28 3.82 -5.53 -6.86
C ARG A 28 4.84 -6.14 -5.92
N PHE A 29 4.68 -7.43 -5.63
CA PHE A 29 5.62 -8.19 -4.82
C PHE A 29 6.83 -8.66 -5.65
N ALA A 30 7.94 -8.99 -5.00
CA ALA A 30 9.17 -9.41 -5.66
C ALA A 30 9.03 -10.80 -6.31
N ASP A 31 8.34 -11.71 -5.63
CA ASP A 31 8.11 -13.10 -6.05
C ASP A 31 6.88 -13.29 -6.93
N ASP A 32 6.01 -12.27 -7.05
CA ASP A 32 4.81 -12.32 -7.88
C ASP A 32 4.87 -11.25 -9.00
N PRO A 33 4.81 -11.65 -10.28
CA PRO A 33 4.78 -10.68 -11.38
C PRO A 33 3.47 -9.90 -11.46
N GLN A 34 2.41 -10.33 -10.78
CA GLN A 34 1.11 -9.68 -10.80
C GLN A 34 1.11 -8.43 -9.90
N GLU A 35 0.42 -7.41 -10.40
CA GLU A 35 0.11 -6.20 -9.64
C GLU A 35 -1.26 -6.37 -8.99
N ILE A 36 -1.35 -5.99 -7.72
CA ILE A 36 -2.58 -6.05 -6.94
C ILE A 36 -3.07 -4.63 -6.73
N ASP A 37 -4.27 -4.34 -7.26
CA ASP A 37 -5.03 -3.13 -6.96
C ASP A 37 -5.89 -3.36 -5.71
N PHE A 38 -5.79 -2.49 -4.72
CA PHE A 38 -6.51 -2.61 -3.46
C PHE A 38 -7.04 -1.26 -2.97
N ILE A 39 -8.36 -1.15 -2.81
CA ILE A 39 -9.01 0.10 -2.35
C ILE A 39 -9.04 0.11 -0.81
N ALA A 40 -8.03 0.72 -0.21
CA ALA A 40 -7.84 0.72 1.23
C ALA A 40 -8.59 1.87 1.92
N ARG A 41 -9.15 1.58 3.10
CA ARG A 41 -9.82 2.52 4.01
C ARG A 41 -8.97 2.91 5.20
N SER A 42 -8.12 2.01 5.67
CA SER A 42 -7.18 2.24 6.75
C SER A 42 -5.89 1.51 6.45
N ALA A 43 -4.79 2.01 7.01
CA ALA A 43 -3.49 1.42 6.85
C ALA A 43 -2.66 1.47 8.13
N LYS A 44 -1.75 0.51 8.30
CA LYS A 44 -0.75 0.48 9.37
C LYS A 44 0.60 0.11 8.79
N PHE A 45 1.66 0.62 9.40
CA PHE A 45 3.02 0.22 9.13
C PHE A 45 3.80 0.18 10.44
N GLN A 46 4.33 -1.00 10.77
CA GLN A 46 5.07 -1.23 12.00
C GLN A 46 6.17 -2.27 11.77
N ASP A 47 7.38 -1.97 12.22
CA ASP A 47 8.52 -2.91 12.22
C ASP A 47 8.81 -3.55 10.83
N GLY A 48 8.52 -2.83 9.73
CA GLY A 48 8.72 -3.31 8.36
C GLY A 48 7.52 -4.05 7.75
N HIS A 49 6.49 -4.31 8.54
CA HIS A 49 5.25 -4.94 8.11
C HIS A 49 4.17 -3.88 7.82
N PHE A 50 3.50 -3.98 6.68
CA PHE A 50 2.37 -3.10 6.34
C PHE A 50 1.05 -3.87 6.27
N GLU A 51 -0.04 -3.16 6.58
CA GLU A 51 -1.41 -3.68 6.49
C GLU A 51 -2.30 -2.59 5.88
N PHE A 52 -3.02 -2.92 4.82
CA PHE A 52 -4.08 -2.12 4.21
C PHE A 52 -5.41 -2.84 4.38
N GLN A 53 -6.43 -2.15 4.87
CA GLN A 53 -7.73 -2.77 5.17
C GLN A 53 -8.85 -2.14 4.33
N ALA A 54 -9.74 -2.98 3.80
CA ALA A 54 -10.92 -2.59 3.03
C ALA A 54 -12.18 -3.24 3.62
N GLY A 55 -12.59 -2.79 4.81
CA GLY A 55 -13.71 -3.40 5.53
C GLY A 55 -13.31 -4.74 6.15
N ILE A 56 -13.69 -5.86 5.52
CA ILE A 56 -13.34 -7.22 5.97
C ILE A 56 -12.11 -7.79 5.24
N GLU A 57 -11.70 -7.17 4.13
CA GLU A 57 -10.53 -7.59 3.36
C GLU A 57 -9.27 -6.90 3.87
N THR A 58 -8.14 -7.59 3.81
CA THR A 58 -6.84 -7.08 4.24
C THR A 58 -5.77 -7.49 3.25
N LEU A 59 -4.99 -6.51 2.79
CA LEU A 59 -3.76 -6.72 2.03
C LEU A 59 -2.59 -6.38 2.97
N ALA A 60 -1.72 -7.34 3.23
CA ALA A 60 -0.58 -7.18 4.11
C ALA A 60 0.66 -7.86 3.53
N GLY A 61 1.84 -7.45 4.00
CA GLY A 61 3.11 -8.03 3.59
C GLY A 61 4.29 -7.36 4.26
N ASP A 62 5.47 -7.94 4.08
CA ASP A 62 6.72 -7.34 4.54
C ASP A 62 7.32 -6.44 3.46
N ILE A 63 7.92 -5.34 3.89
CA ILE A 63 8.55 -4.37 3.00
C ILE A 63 9.61 -4.98 2.09
N ASP A 64 10.37 -5.96 2.59
CA ASP A 64 11.43 -6.64 1.85
C ASP A 64 10.89 -7.50 0.71
N GLU A 65 9.60 -7.83 0.73
CA GLU A 65 8.88 -8.56 -0.31
C GLU A 65 8.27 -7.62 -1.36
N VAL A 66 8.25 -6.31 -1.12
CA VAL A 66 7.66 -5.34 -2.04
C VAL A 66 8.69 -4.88 -3.06
N ARG A 67 8.35 -5.05 -4.34
CA ARG A 67 9.14 -4.53 -5.45
C ARG A 67 8.75 -3.09 -5.79
N GLU A 68 7.46 -2.81 -5.81
CA GLU A 68 6.91 -1.51 -6.17
C GLU A 68 5.58 -1.28 -5.46
N ILE A 69 5.36 -0.07 -4.98
CA ILE A 69 4.07 0.36 -4.42
C ILE A 69 3.76 1.78 -4.85
N THR A 70 2.53 1.99 -5.31
CA THR A 70 2.02 3.31 -5.69
C THR A 70 0.62 3.50 -5.10
N THR A 71 0.23 4.77 -4.93
CA THR A 71 -1.12 5.12 -4.47
C THR A 71 -1.73 6.17 -5.37
N GLU A 72 -3.01 6.01 -5.65
CA GLU A 72 -3.82 6.92 -6.45
C GLU A 72 -5.10 7.28 -5.68
N LEU A 73 -5.43 8.56 -5.63
CA LEU A 73 -6.70 9.01 -5.07
C LEU A 73 -7.80 8.83 -6.10
N ILE A 74 -8.87 8.16 -5.69
CA ILE A 74 -10.07 7.98 -6.50
C ILE A 74 -10.84 9.31 -6.44
N ARG A 75 -10.68 10.16 -7.46
CA ARG A 75 -11.41 11.42 -7.58
C ARG A 75 -12.65 11.20 -8.45
N HIS A 76 -13.82 11.60 -7.94
CA HIS A 76 -15.07 11.70 -8.68
C HIS A 76 -15.14 12.97 -9.53
#